data_AF-A0AAW6AYC3-F1
#
_entry.id   AF-A0AAW6AYC3-F1
#
_cell.length_a   1.000
_cell.length_b   1.000
_cell.length_c   1.000
_cell.angle_alpha   90.00
_cell.angle_beta   90.00
_cell.angle_gamma   90.00
#
_symmetry.space_group_name_H-M   'P 1'
#
loop_
_entity.id
_entity.type
_entity.pdbx_description
1 polymer ?
#
loop_
_entity_poly.entity_id
_entity_poly.type
_entity_poly.pdbx_seq_one_letter_code
_entity_poly.pdbx_strand_id
1 'polypeptide(L)'
;MNRTYENCKLIIESNRYTYDDMFNKIDLFLMVGRITEAEYVELTGLLTPPEPTPEPEPTDPVTPVEPPAETPSEEPETPVEETV
;
A
#
# COMPACT_ATOMS: atom_id res chain seq x y z
N MET A 1 32.66 19.64 -10.31
CA MET A 1 31.42 18.86 -10.34
C MET A 1 31.71 17.50 -9.72
N ASN A 2 30.98 17.12 -8.68
CA ASN A 2 31.26 15.93 -7.90
C ASN A 2 30.52 14.72 -8.49
N ARG A 3 31.27 13.76 -9.07
CA ARG A 3 30.68 12.58 -9.73
C ARG A 3 29.81 11.74 -8.81
N THR A 4 30.12 11.67 -7.52
CA THR A 4 29.30 10.89 -6.57
C THR A 4 27.92 11.51 -6.42
N TYR A 5 27.86 12.83 -6.26
CA TYR A 5 26.59 13.57 -6.20
C TYR A 5 25.75 13.38 -7.47
N GLU A 6 26.35 13.54 -8.65
CA GLU A 6 25.63 13.39 -9.93
C GLU A 6 25.02 11.98 -10.09
N ASN A 7 25.78 10.96 -9.71
CA ASN A 7 25.31 9.57 -9.77
C ASN A 7 24.18 9.32 -8.77
N CYS A 8 24.30 9.80 -7.53
CA CYS A 8 23.24 9.69 -6.53
C CYS A 8 21.96 10.35 -7.05
N LYS A 9 22.06 11.57 -7.57
CA LYS A 9 20.93 12.32 -8.13
C LYS A 9 20.26 11.56 -9.28
N LEU A 10 21.04 11.02 -10.22
CA LEU A 10 20.53 10.22 -11.33
C LEU A 10 19.77 8.97 -10.85
N ILE A 11 20.28 8.27 -9.84
CA ILE A 11 19.63 7.06 -9.31
C ILE A 11 18.31 7.43 -8.61
N ILE A 12 18.30 8.54 -7.87
CA ILE A 12 17.10 9.04 -7.19
C ILE A 12 16.04 9.46 -8.20
N GLU A 13 16.41 10.26 -9.20
CA GLU A 13 15.50 10.71 -10.27
C GLU A 13 14.94 9.57 -11.11
N SER A 14 15.71 8.48 -11.26
CA SER A 14 15.24 7.27 -11.97
C SER A 14 14.42 6.31 -11.10
N ASN A 15 14.21 6.61 -9.81
CA ASN A 15 13.54 5.74 -8.84
C ASN A 15 14.11 4.31 -8.80
N ARG A 16 15.42 4.16 -9.05
CA ARG A 16 16.11 2.86 -9.07
C ARG A 16 16.79 2.57 -7.72
N TYR A 17 16.10 2.83 -6.62
CA TYR A 17 16.62 2.66 -5.27
C TYR A 17 15.53 2.23 -4.30
N THR A 18 15.94 1.65 -3.17
CA THR A 18 15.10 1.59 -1.97
C THR A 18 15.53 2.70 -1.03
N TYR A 19 14.57 3.30 -0.31
CA TYR A 19 14.83 4.45 0.57
C TYR A 19 15.99 4.18 1.52
N ASP A 20 15.96 3.08 2.26
CA ASP A 20 16.99 2.72 3.24
C ASP A 20 18.38 2.54 2.60
N ASP A 21 18.46 1.88 1.44
CA ASP A 21 19.74 1.64 0.78
C ASP A 21 20.38 2.95 0.30
N MET A 22 19.56 3.84 -0.28
CA MET A 22 20.04 5.13 -0.75
C MET A 22 20.42 6.05 0.41
N PHE A 23 19.61 6.07 1.47
CA PHE A 23 19.88 6.87 2.66
C PHE A 23 21.23 6.47 3.29
N ASN A 24 21.45 5.16 3.50
CA ASN A 24 22.71 4.62 4.03
C ASN A 24 23.91 4.95 3.13
N LYS A 25 23.75 4.90 1.80
CA LYS A 25 24.81 5.24 0.85
C LYS A 25 25.20 6.71 0.95
N ILE A 26 24.22 7.61 0.99
CA ILE A 26 24.45 9.05 1.08
C ILE A 26 25.16 9.40 2.40
N ASP A 27 24.74 8.78 3.52
CA ASP A 27 25.41 8.91 4.84
C ASP A 27 26.88 8.48 4.78
N LEU A 28 27.15 7.32 4.18
CA LEU A 28 28.52 6.82 4.02
C LEU A 28 29.37 7.75 3.15
N PHE A 29 28.80 8.27 2.05
CA PHE A 29 29.52 9.18 1.18
C PHE A 29 29.85 10.50 1.86
N LEU A 30 28.97 11.00 2.73
CA LEU A 30 29.27 12.16 3.56
C LEU A 30 30.41 11.85 4.54
N MET A 31 30.34 10.73 5.25
CA MET A 31 31.35 10.31 6.23
C MET A 31 32.76 10.17 5.63
N VAL A 32 32.84 9.67 4.39
CA VAL A 32 34.11 9.49 3.66
C VAL A 32 34.54 10.78 2.92
N GLY A 33 33.76 11.87 3.03
CA GLY A 33 34.05 13.15 2.38
C GLY A 33 33.94 13.11 0.85
N ARG A 34 33.16 12.17 0.32
CA ARG A 34 32.86 12.05 -1.11
C ARG A 34 31.75 12.99 -1.55
N ILE A 35 30.94 13.50 -0.63
CA ILE A 35 29.99 14.59 -0.84
C ILE A 35 30.11 15.60 0.31
N THR A 36 29.66 16.81 0.07
CA THR A 36 29.57 17.87 1.09
C THR A 36 28.25 17.79 1.86
N GLU A 37 28.16 18.46 3.00
CA GLU A 37 26.90 18.58 3.76
C GLU A 37 25.78 19.22 2.94
N ALA A 38 26.11 20.21 2.10
CA ALA A 38 25.13 20.85 1.22
C ALA A 38 24.55 19.86 0.18
N GLU A 39 25.43 19.05 -0.43
CA GLU A 39 25.02 17.99 -1.36
C GLU A 39 24.20 16.90 -0.65
N TYR A 40 24.55 16.56 0.58
CA TYR A 40 23.78 15.61 1.41
C TYR A 40 22.34 16.07 1.63
N VAL A 41 22.15 17.34 2.05
CA VAL A 41 20.83 17.90 2.30
C VAL A 41 19.98 17.93 1.02
N GLU A 42 20.58 18.27 -0.12
CA GLU A 42 19.87 18.23 -1.39
C GLU A 42 19.45 16.80 -1.76
N LEU A 43 20.38 15.84 -1.72
CA LEU A 43 20.09 14.45 -2.10
C LEU A 43 19.05 13.80 -1.19
N THR A 44 19.14 14.01 0.12
CA THR A 44 18.16 13.46 1.09
C THR A 44 16.79 14.12 0.94
N GLY A 45 16.73 15.40 0.58
CA GLY A 45 15.49 16.09 0.24
C GLY A 45 14.80 15.59 -1.03
N LEU A 46 15.52 14.91 -1.92
CA LEU A 46 14.98 14.27 -3.12
C LEU A 46 14.47 12.85 -2.88
N LEU A 47 14.79 12.23 -1.74
CA LEU A 47 14.35 10.88 -1.44
C LEU A 47 12.85 10.86 -1.15
N THR A 48 12.15 9.92 -1.77
CA THR A 48 10.74 9.67 -1.48
C THR A 48 10.67 8.54 -0.46
N PRO A 49 10.13 8.80 0.75
CA PRO A 49 9.89 7.72 1.71
C PRO A 49 8.89 6.74 1.11
N PRO A 50 9.01 5.42 1.40
CA PRO A 50 7.99 4.47 0.99
C PRO A 50 6.66 4.93 1.58
N GLU A 51 5.61 4.99 0.76
CA GLU A 51 4.27 5.25 1.27
C GLU A 51 3.98 4.23 2.38
N PRO A 52 3.45 4.66 3.55
CA PRO A 52 3.00 3.71 4.54
C PRO A 52 1.98 2.81 3.85
N THR A 53 2.33 1.54 3.69
CA THR A 53 1.39 0.56 3.14
C THR A 53 0.14 0.66 4.01
N PRO A 54 -1.04 0.94 3.46
CA PRO A 54 -2.24 0.98 4.26
C PRO A 54 -2.35 -0.38 4.95
N GLU A 55 -2.22 -0.35 6.28
CA GLU A 55 -2.48 -1.52 7.10
C GLU A 55 -3.88 -2.00 6.71
N PRO A 56 -4.07 -3.30 6.37
CA PRO A 56 -5.38 -3.79 5.96
C PRO A 56 -6.36 -3.36 7.04
N GLU A 57 -7.36 -2.54 6.66
CA GLU A 57 -8.42 -2.12 7.56
C GLU A 57 -8.91 -3.39 8.28
N PRO A 58 -9.05 -3.36 9.62
CA PRO A 58 -9.54 -4.52 10.35
C PRO A 58 -10.84 -4.94 9.69
N THR A 59 -10.81 -6.12 9.07
CA THR A 59 -12.01 -6.71 8.48
C THR A 59 -12.89 -6.99 9.67
N ASP A 60 -13.87 -6.11 9.91
CA ASP A 60 -14.91 -6.36 10.88
C ASP A 60 -15.38 -7.81 10.70
N PRO A 61 -15.40 -8.63 11.76
CA PRO A 61 -15.90 -9.98 11.65
C PRO A 61 -17.31 -9.88 11.10
N VAL A 62 -17.51 -10.49 9.93
CA VAL A 62 -18.79 -10.59 9.24
C VAL A 62 -19.86 -10.89 10.27
N THR A 63 -20.70 -9.90 10.58
CA THR A 63 -21.92 -10.12 11.36
C THR A 63 -22.65 -11.24 10.64
N PRO A 64 -22.91 -12.40 11.29
CA PRO A 64 -23.70 -13.44 10.66
C PRO A 64 -25.02 -12.80 10.26
N VAL A 65 -25.28 -12.70 8.96
CA VAL A 65 -26.59 -12.33 8.46
C VAL A 65 -27.50 -13.46 8.91
N GLU A 66 -28.30 -13.17 9.94
CA GLU A 66 -29.36 -14.05 10.40
C GLU A 66 -30.19 -14.44 9.18
N PRO A 67 -30.36 -15.73 8.87
CA PRO A 67 -31.16 -16.13 7.72
C PRO A 67 -32.57 -15.52 7.88
N PRO A 68 -33.15 -14.94 6.83
CA PRO A 68 -34.50 -14.41 6.92
C PRO A 68 -35.42 -15.56 7.32
N ALA A 69 -36.16 -15.36 8.41
CA ALA A 69 -37.16 -16.31 8.88
C ALA A 69 -38.02 -16.76 7.70
N GLU A 70 -38.04 -18.06 7.43
CA GLU A 70 -38.93 -18.67 6.46
C GLU A 70 -40.37 -18.34 6.88
N THR A 71 -41.00 -17.42 6.15
CA THR A 71 -42.44 -17.25 6.17
C THR A 71 -43.06 -18.53 5.62
N PRO A 72 -43.93 -19.24 6.38
CA PRO A 72 -44.64 -20.40 5.86
C PRO A 72 -45.49 -19.96 4.66
N SER A 73 -45.19 -20.56 3.51
CA SER A 73 -45.96 -20.41 2.28
C SER A 73 -47.33 -21.05 2.51
N GLU A 74 -48.37 -20.25 2.72
CA GLU A 74 -49.76 -20.71 2.68
C GLU A 74 -50.10 -21.12 1.23
N GLU A 75 -50.17 -22.43 0.98
CA GLU A 75 -50.82 -23.01 -0.19
C GLU A 75 -52.33 -22.73 -0.11
N PRO A 76 -52.96 -22.10 -1.11
CA PRO A 76 -54.41 -22.13 -1.23
C PRO A 76 -54.84 -23.48 -1.82
N GLU A 77 -55.64 -24.21 -1.04
CA GLU A 77 -56.27 -25.48 -1.42
C GLU A 77 -57.06 -25.36 -2.74
N THR A 78 -56.76 -26.24 -3.69
CA THR A 78 -57.58 -26.44 -4.89
C THR A 78 -58.78 -27.34 -4.55
N PRO A 79 -60.02 -26.96 -4.89
CA PRO A 79 -61.13 -27.88 -4.74
C PRO A 79 -61.10 -28.86 -5.92
N VAL A 80 -60.93 -30.14 -5.62
CA VAL A 80 -61.21 -31.24 -6.55
C VAL A 80 -62.66 -31.64 -6.28
N GLU A 81 -63.54 -31.48 -7.27
CA GLU A 81 -64.70 -32.38 -7.34
C GLU A 81 -64.83 -32.97 -8.74
N GLU A 82 -65.17 -34.24 -8.69
CA GLU A 82 -64.95 -35.31 -9.64
C GLU A 82 -66.21 -35.51 -10.49
N THR A 83 -65.99 -35.88 -11.74
CA THR A 83 -67.00 -36.35 -12.69
C THR A 83 -67.68 -37.63 -12.21
N VAL A 84 -69.02 -37.67 -12.27
CA VAL A 84 -69.83 -38.86 -12.60
C VAL A 84 -70.97 -38.45 -13.53
#